data_AF-A0A358M643-F1
#
_entry.id   AF-A0A358M643-F1
#
_cell.length_a   1.000
_cell.length_b   1.000
_cell.length_c   1.000
_cell.angle_alpha   90.00
_cell.angle_beta   90.00
_cell.angle_gamma   90.00
#
_symmetry.space_group_name_H-M   'P 1'
#
loop_
_entity.id
_entity.type
_entity.pdbx_description
1 polymer ?
#
loop_
_entity_poly.entity_id
_entity_poly.type
_entity_poly.pdbx_seq_one_letter_code
_entity_poly.pdbx_strand_id
1 'polypeptide(L)'
;MVTKDDPVQAVYTLKDYIVHTHAKDGRNLFPTPAEVVYGVRPGKEGEVPTGPSFIEVPLGTGEVDFKNYLKALDDIGYHGFLTIEREVGDNPEQDIRTAKDFLDSLIK
;
A
#
# COMPACT_ATOMS: atom_id res chain seq x y z
N MET A 1 -0.87 4.75 1.39
CA MET A 1 0.17 5.71 1.83
C MET A 1 0.14 7.07 1.13
N VAL A 2 -0.06 7.17 -0.20
CA VAL A 2 -0.03 8.48 -0.91
C VAL A 2 -1.33 9.27 -0.75
N THR A 3 -2.46 8.74 -1.24
CA THR A 3 -3.77 9.41 -1.20
C THR A 3 -4.50 9.25 0.12
N LYS A 4 -4.07 8.29 0.95
CA LYS A 4 -4.71 7.89 2.23
C LYS A 4 -6.17 7.43 2.04
N ASP A 5 -6.49 6.89 0.87
CA ASP A 5 -7.76 6.19 0.65
C ASP A 5 -7.85 4.90 1.48
N ASP A 6 -9.08 4.44 1.68
CA ASP A 6 -9.36 3.16 2.33
C ASP A 6 -9.27 2.01 1.31
N PRO A 7 -8.21 1.17 1.36
CA PRO A 7 -8.06 0.06 0.42
C PRO A 7 -9.12 -1.02 0.63
N VAL A 8 -9.68 -1.17 1.83
CA VAL A 8 -10.73 -2.15 2.12
C VAL A 8 -12.02 -1.77 1.38
N GLN A 9 -12.43 -0.50 1.48
CA GLN A 9 -13.59 0.00 0.74
C GLN A 9 -13.34 -0.02 -0.78
N ALA A 10 -12.11 0.23 -1.23
CA ALA A 10 -11.76 0.14 -2.65
C ALA A 10 -11.97 -1.28 -3.22
N VAL A 11 -11.68 -2.33 -2.44
CA VAL A 11 -11.91 -3.73 -2.86
C VAL A 11 -13.39 -3.96 -3.21
N TYR A 12 -14.31 -3.56 -2.34
CA TYR A 12 -15.75 -3.71 -2.61
C TYR A 12 -16.22 -2.85 -3.78
N THR A 13 -15.66 -1.64 -3.91
CA THR A 13 -16.02 -0.68 -4.95
C THR A 13 -15.60 -1.18 -6.35
N LEU A 14 -14.43 -1.80 -6.44
CA LEU A 14 -13.81 -2.23 -7.70
C LEU A 14 -13.90 -3.73 -7.94
N LYS A 15 -14.69 -4.46 -7.14
CA LYS A 15 -14.75 -5.94 -7.11
C LYS A 15 -14.83 -6.61 -8.48
N ASP A 16 -15.58 -6.03 -9.42
CA ASP A 16 -15.81 -6.59 -10.76
C ASP A 16 -14.59 -6.41 -11.70
N TYR A 17 -13.60 -5.61 -11.28
CA TYR A 17 -12.43 -5.22 -12.07
C TYR A 17 -11.09 -5.68 -11.46
N ILE A 18 -11.09 -6.27 -10.27
CA ILE A 18 -9.86 -6.73 -9.60
C ILE A 18 -9.42 -8.07 -10.22
N VAL A 19 -8.34 -8.03 -10.99
CA VAL A 19 -7.71 -9.22 -11.61
C VAL A 19 -6.30 -9.51 -11.08
N HIS A 20 -5.72 -8.56 -10.35
CA HIS A 20 -4.39 -8.64 -9.77
C HIS A 20 -4.27 -7.68 -8.58
N THR A 21 -3.38 -7.97 -7.63
CA THR A 21 -3.11 -7.09 -6.49
C THR A 21 -1.62 -6.99 -6.18
N HIS A 22 -1.20 -5.83 -5.69
CA HIS A 22 0.11 -5.63 -5.08
C HIS A 22 -0.06 -5.47 -3.57
N ALA A 23 0.72 -6.24 -2.80
CA ALA A 23 0.82 -6.10 -1.36
C ALA A 23 2.01 -5.19 -1.06
N LYS A 24 1.70 -3.94 -0.71
CA LYS A 24 2.63 -2.89 -0.31
C LYS A 24 2.13 -2.23 0.98
N ASP A 25 3.06 -1.79 1.82
CA ASP A 25 2.75 -1.10 3.06
C ASP A 25 3.53 0.20 3.21
N GLY A 26 2.98 1.13 3.96
CA GLY A 26 3.50 2.47 4.08
C GLY A 26 2.67 3.36 4.97
N ARG A 27 3.21 4.53 5.29
CA ARG A 27 2.54 5.55 6.11
C ARG A 27 2.46 6.87 5.36
N ASN A 28 1.35 7.58 5.51
CA ASN A 28 1.25 8.96 5.05
C ASN A 28 1.84 9.87 6.15
N LEU A 29 2.94 10.56 5.87
CA LEU A 29 3.60 11.41 6.87
C LEU A 29 2.90 12.77 6.98
N PHE A 30 2.45 13.31 5.84
CA PHE A 30 1.57 14.48 5.80
C PHE A 30 0.80 14.52 4.48
N PRO A 31 -0.44 15.08 4.47
CA PRO A 31 -1.26 15.12 3.27
C PRO A 31 -0.56 15.90 2.15
N THR A 32 -0.39 15.27 0.99
CA THR A 32 0.15 15.89 -0.21
C THR A 32 -0.66 15.40 -1.41
N PRO A 33 -1.14 16.29 -2.30
CA PRO A 33 -1.86 15.88 -3.51
C PRO A 33 -1.04 14.89 -4.34
N ALA A 34 -1.66 13.82 -4.82
CA ALA A 34 -0.97 12.78 -5.59
C ALA A 34 -0.30 13.35 -6.84
N GLU A 35 -0.90 14.35 -7.49
CA GLU A 35 -0.33 15.03 -8.67
C GLU A 35 0.97 15.76 -8.35
N VAL A 36 1.15 16.20 -7.10
CA VAL A 36 2.42 16.79 -6.64
C VAL A 36 3.43 15.67 -6.36
N VAL A 37 3.00 14.60 -5.70
CA VAL A 37 3.85 13.43 -5.41
C VAL A 37 4.41 12.79 -6.69
N TYR A 38 3.57 12.65 -7.72
CA TYR A 38 3.92 12.05 -9.01
C TYR A 38 4.45 13.06 -10.03
N GLY A 39 4.67 14.33 -9.65
CA GLY A 39 5.25 15.35 -10.53
C GLY A 39 4.37 15.78 -11.71
N VAL A 40 3.06 15.48 -11.68
CA VAL A 40 2.07 15.91 -12.68
C VAL A 40 1.86 17.42 -12.64
N ARG A 41 1.99 18.03 -11.45
CA ARG A 41 2.00 19.49 -11.29
C ARG A 41 2.99 19.92 -10.21
N PRO A 42 3.52 21.15 -10.26
CA PRO A 42 4.33 21.67 -9.17
C PRO A 42 3.51 21.76 -7.87
N GLY A 43 4.20 21.55 -6.74
CA GLY A 43 3.71 21.98 -5.43
C GLY A 43 3.62 23.51 -5.37
N LYS A 44 2.82 24.07 -4.47
CA LYS A 44 2.81 25.51 -4.27
C LYS A 44 4.16 25.97 -3.70
N GLU A 45 4.64 27.14 -4.14
CA GLU A 45 5.76 27.81 -3.48
C GLU A 45 5.45 28.00 -1.99
N GLY A 46 6.37 27.57 -1.12
CA GLY A 46 6.19 27.57 0.34
C GLY A 46 5.48 26.35 0.93
N GLU A 47 4.90 25.46 0.10
CA GLU A 47 4.40 24.14 0.51
C GLU A 47 5.34 23.00 0.11
N VAL A 48 6.54 23.32 -0.42
CA VAL A 48 7.55 22.33 -0.79
C VAL A 48 7.89 21.54 0.47
N PRO A 49 7.52 20.26 0.54
CA PRO A 49 7.79 19.51 1.73
C PRO A 49 9.29 19.33 1.86
N THR A 50 9.85 19.67 3.02
CA THR A 50 11.30 19.57 3.28
C THR A 50 11.77 18.12 3.43
N GLY A 51 10.87 17.15 3.21
CA GLY A 51 11.11 15.71 3.29
C GLY A 51 10.01 14.94 2.55
N PRO A 52 10.09 13.60 2.49
CA PRO A 52 9.11 12.79 1.78
C PRO A 52 7.73 12.86 2.47
N SER A 53 6.65 12.95 1.68
CA SER A 53 5.26 13.04 2.16
C SER A 53 4.65 11.72 2.61
N PHE A 54 5.31 10.62 2.29
CA PHE A 54 4.98 9.28 2.70
C PHE A 54 6.26 8.47 2.86
N ILE A 55 6.16 7.34 3.54
CA ILE A 55 7.25 6.37 3.65
C ILE A 55 6.70 4.98 3.34
N GLU A 56 7.41 4.25 2.49
CA GLU A 56 7.18 2.82 2.29
C GLU A 56 7.96 2.04 3.34
N VAL A 57 7.35 1.02 3.92
CA VAL A 57 7.93 0.20 4.99
C VAL A 57 7.65 -1.28 4.76
N PRO A 58 8.36 -2.21 5.43
CA PRO A 58 8.03 -3.63 5.36
C PRO A 58 6.58 -3.90 5.73
N LEU A 59 5.95 -4.89 5.08
CA LEU A 59 4.56 -5.25 5.33
C LEU A 59 4.30 -5.56 6.81
N GLY A 60 3.16 -5.08 7.31
CA GLY A 60 2.74 -5.25 8.70
C GLY A 60 3.34 -4.23 9.64
N THR A 61 4.19 -3.32 9.14
CA THR A 61 4.73 -2.22 9.94
C THR A 61 4.14 -0.87 9.55
N GLY A 62 3.42 -0.75 8.44
CA GLY A 62 2.79 0.50 8.01
C GLY A 62 1.38 0.67 8.56
N GLU A 63 0.51 1.25 7.74
CA GLU A 63 -0.85 1.65 8.13
C GLU A 63 -1.94 0.91 7.34
N VAL A 64 -1.59 -0.01 6.44
CA VAL A 64 -2.58 -0.79 5.70
C VAL A 64 -3.24 -1.82 6.63
N ASP A 65 -4.57 -1.80 6.70
CA ASP A 65 -5.35 -2.80 7.42
C ASP A 65 -5.43 -4.11 6.61
N PHE A 66 -4.33 -4.86 6.59
CA PHE A 66 -4.23 -6.11 5.84
C PHE A 66 -5.27 -7.14 6.28
N LYS A 67 -5.65 -7.16 7.56
CA LYS A 67 -6.65 -8.13 8.04
C LYS A 67 -7.99 -7.92 7.35
N ASN A 68 -8.49 -6.69 7.34
CA ASN A 68 -9.77 -6.40 6.68
C ASN A 68 -9.65 -6.34 5.16
N TYR A 69 -8.49 -5.93 4.62
CA TYR A 69 -8.23 -5.96 3.19
C TYR A 69 -8.27 -7.38 2.62
N LEU A 70 -7.56 -8.33 3.25
CA LEU A 70 -7.56 -9.74 2.86
C LEU A 70 -8.95 -10.36 3.02
N LYS A 71 -9.67 -10.01 4.09
CA LYS A 71 -11.06 -10.42 4.26
C LYS A 71 -11.95 -9.90 3.13
N ALA A 72 -11.81 -8.62 2.74
CA ALA A 72 -12.59 -8.04 1.65
C ALA A 72 -12.30 -8.72 0.31
N LEU A 73 -11.05 -9.09 0.04
CA LEU A 73 -10.68 -9.86 -1.16
C LEU A 73 -11.36 -11.23 -1.18
N ASP A 74 -11.35 -11.95 -0.05
CA ASP A 74 -12.06 -13.23 0.09
C ASP A 74 -13.58 -13.07 -0.05
N ASP A 75 -14.17 -12.04 0.57
CA ASP A 75 -15.60 -11.75 0.51
C ASP A 75 -16.10 -11.50 -0.93
N ILE A 76 -15.26 -10.91 -1.80
CA ILE A 76 -15.58 -10.72 -3.22
C ILE A 76 -15.21 -11.93 -4.10
N GLY A 77 -14.64 -12.99 -3.51
CA GLY A 77 -14.22 -14.20 -4.22
C GLY A 77 -12.91 -14.07 -4.99
N TYR A 78 -12.06 -13.09 -4.66
CA TYR A 78 -10.73 -12.98 -5.26
C TYR A 78 -9.74 -13.90 -4.53
N HIS A 79 -9.31 -14.96 -5.21
CA HIS A 79 -8.28 -15.90 -4.73
C HIS A 79 -7.02 -15.89 -5.61
N GLY A 80 -6.77 -14.77 -6.29
CA GLY A 80 -5.60 -14.57 -7.14
C GLY A 80 -4.33 -14.24 -6.35
N PHE A 81 -3.32 -13.74 -7.06
CA PHE A 81 -2.01 -13.43 -6.45
C PHE A 81 -2.06 -12.18 -5.56
N LEU A 82 -1.31 -12.26 -4.46
CA LEU A 82 -0.86 -11.13 -3.65
C LEU A 82 0.63 -10.89 -3.98
N THR A 83 0.91 -10.01 -4.93
CA THR A 83 2.29 -9.74 -5.36
C THR A 83 2.97 -8.80 -4.37
N ILE A 84 3.95 -9.28 -3.62
CA ILE A 84 4.73 -8.42 -2.70
C ILE A 84 5.51 -7.41 -3.55
N GLU A 85 5.24 -6.12 -3.33
CA GLU A 85 5.93 -5.02 -4.01
C GLU A 85 6.70 -4.17 -2.99
N ARG A 86 8.03 -4.22 -3.09
CA ARG A 86 8.97 -3.51 -2.22
C ARG A 86 10.01 -2.78 -3.06
N GLU A 87 9.99 -1.45 -3.05
CA GLU A 87 10.75 -0.60 -4.00
C GLU A 87 11.90 0.20 -3.35
N VAL A 88 12.05 0.14 -2.03
CA VAL A 88 13.09 0.88 -1.29
C VAL A 88 13.84 -0.03 -0.29
N GLY A 89 14.72 0.54 0.54
CA GLY A 89 15.43 -0.17 1.61
C GLY A 89 16.68 -0.94 1.16
N ASP A 90 17.57 -1.21 2.12
CA ASP A 90 18.91 -1.72 1.83
C ASP A 90 19.01 -3.26 1.79
N ASN A 91 17.97 -3.97 2.28
CA ASN A 91 17.94 -5.43 2.34
C ASN A 91 16.62 -6.01 1.79
N PRO A 92 16.44 -5.99 0.46
CA PRO A 92 15.18 -6.41 -0.16
C PRO A 92 14.83 -7.88 0.08
N GLU A 93 15.83 -8.78 0.19
CA GLU A 93 15.56 -10.20 0.48
C GLU A 93 14.88 -10.37 1.84
N GLN A 94 15.41 -9.70 2.87
CA GLN A 94 14.85 -9.77 4.21
C GLN A 94 13.44 -9.18 4.24
N ASP A 95 13.22 -8.03 3.60
CA ASP A 95 11.90 -7.38 3.56
C ASP A 95 10.86 -8.28 2.86
N ILE A 96 11.22 -8.93 1.75
CA ILE A 96 10.34 -9.87 1.04
C ILE A 96 10.01 -11.09 1.91
N ARG A 97 11.00 -11.64 2.62
CA ARG A 97 10.79 -12.78 3.54
C ARG A 97 9.83 -12.40 4.66
N THR A 98 10.06 -11.27 5.31
CA THR A 98 9.18 -10.73 6.35
C THR A 98 7.77 -10.48 5.84
N ALA A 99 7.63 -9.93 4.63
CA ALA A 99 6.34 -9.69 4.01
C ALA A 99 5.56 -11.00 3.73
N LYS A 100 6.25 -12.02 3.24
CA LYS A 100 5.66 -13.35 3.02
C LYS A 100 5.18 -13.95 4.35
N ASP A 101 6.04 -13.98 5.37
CA ASP A 101 5.71 -14.54 6.68
C ASP A 101 4.53 -13.80 7.33
N PHE A 102 4.46 -12.48 7.16
CA PHE A 102 3.35 -11.67 7.63
C PHE A 102 2.03 -12.04 6.93
N LEU A 103 2.01 -12.14 5.60
CA LEU A 103 0.81 -12.53 4.84
C LEU A 103 0.37 -13.96 5.18
N ASP A 104 1.30 -14.92 5.25
CA ASP A 104 1.01 -16.30 5.65
C ASP A 104 0.41 -16.39 7.06
N SER A 105 0.77 -15.47 7.97
CA SER A 105 0.18 -15.44 9.32
C SER A 105 -1.30 -14.99 9.33
N LEU A 106 -1.74 -14.30 8.29
CA LEU A 106 -3.09 -13.76 8.16
C LEU A 106 -4.01 -14.63 7.29
N ILE A 107 -3.45 -15.33 6.32
CA ILE A 107 -4.15 -16.19 5.37
C ILE A 107 -4.16 -17.62 5.95
N LYS A 108 -5.34 -18.21 6.13
CA LYS A 108 -5.51 -19.56 6.68
C LYS A 108 -6.15 -20.50 5.67
#